data_AF-A0A3N2GW41-F1
#
_entry.id   AF-A0A3N2GW41-F1
#
_cell.length_a   1.000
_cell.length_b   1.000
_cell.length_c   1.000
_cell.angle_alpha   90.00
_cell.angle_beta   90.00
_cell.angle_gamma   90.00
#
_symmetry.space_group_name_H-M   'P 1'
#
loop_
_entity.id
_entity.type
_entity.pdbx_description
1 polymer ?
#
loop_
_entity_poly.entity_id
_entity_poly.type
_entity_poly.pdbx_seq_one_letter_code
_entity_poly.pdbx_strand_id
1 'polypeptide(L)'
;MTTLERPPAVTRNRRAARLLPFLLLIAACWTSLLTLSSPVSPEPPVLVSSAPGNGQVTRPDDIVLTFDRPVPAGLSTIRMTDPYKRPVDPGRPVHADGRDDTLSVPVPKQKYAGTYTIAWSVPVTGQDAATGTFTFDLASRSPVQAPPALDARPGLVVTVAYAVAQFLAFAALALLAGLVLFVAVVWPAGAESTVVRRMAAWAWGGLLGGTVLSLLAFGPYAAKLPLTGILDGRLVSGVLESATGHVYLARLLVVAVAGIGIAQFLTMAPAESARERRLRGGTVLACTAAVVATWSFTGPGSVVAGVVHLTALAVLAGVLVVLRRFPGAAGRPKALVVVCAGLLAVTAGAQVWQHLGSLAGWLWAGFAVLVLLLGLLALAGRLTLVQTGLAVTLVGLSTALSVVPAGPAPAPQAPLVRLALSTGALDLAVVPARVGDNQVHVTVLDAKPGTAITAELAPPSGAPVPVPFAAAETGHLVGSVAVPSAGPWELALTARTPDGQQEVIYGVIEVR
;
A
#
# COMPACT_ATOMS: atom_id res chain seq x y z
N MET A 1 -17.07 68.10 -17.83
CA MET A 1 -17.06 66.73 -18.41
C MET A 1 -15.69 66.13 -18.15
N THR A 2 -15.56 65.34 -17.09
CA THR A 2 -14.34 64.63 -16.72
C THR A 2 -14.46 63.18 -17.21
N THR A 3 -13.73 62.84 -18.27
CA THR A 3 -13.62 61.48 -18.78
C THR A 3 -12.73 60.66 -17.87
N LEU A 4 -13.34 59.75 -17.10
CA LEU A 4 -12.64 58.72 -16.33
C LEU A 4 -12.09 57.66 -17.29
N GLU A 5 -10.77 57.68 -17.48
CA GLU A 5 -10.04 56.68 -18.26
C GLU A 5 -10.00 55.35 -17.48
N ARG A 6 -10.67 54.32 -18.02
CA ARG A 6 -10.62 52.95 -17.48
C ARG A 6 -9.22 52.36 -17.74
N PRO A 7 -8.51 51.80 -16.75
CA PRO A 7 -7.22 51.16 -16.99
C PRO A 7 -7.39 49.90 -17.86
N PRO A 8 -6.44 49.62 -18.77
CA PRO A 8 -6.62 48.64 -19.86
C PRO A 8 -6.57 47.18 -19.36
N ALA A 9 -7.48 46.35 -19.89
CA ALA A 9 -7.62 44.91 -19.65
C ALA A 9 -6.42 44.04 -20.11
N VAL A 10 -5.39 44.66 -20.71
CA VAL A 10 -4.24 43.99 -21.35
C VAL A 10 -3.31 43.28 -20.36
N THR A 11 -3.30 43.68 -19.09
CA THR A 11 -2.39 43.11 -18.07
C THR A 11 -2.81 41.72 -17.58
N ARG A 12 -4.10 41.35 -17.70
CA ARG A 12 -4.63 40.07 -17.18
C ARG A 12 -4.23 38.87 -18.06
N ASN A 13 -4.25 39.04 -19.39
CA ASN A 13 -3.91 37.97 -20.36
C ASN A 13 -2.42 37.58 -20.34
N ARG A 14 -1.50 38.55 -20.22
CA ARG A 14 -0.05 38.24 -20.09
C ARG A 14 0.28 37.52 -18.78
N ARG A 15 -0.48 37.76 -17.72
CA ARG A 15 -0.32 37.09 -16.42
C ARG A 15 -0.82 35.66 -16.46
N ALA A 16 -2.00 35.40 -17.05
CA ALA A 16 -2.51 34.04 -17.23
C ALA A 16 -1.57 33.19 -18.09
N ALA A 17 -1.07 33.74 -19.20
CA ALA A 17 -0.14 33.05 -20.10
C ALA A 17 1.19 32.62 -19.42
N ARG A 18 1.68 33.39 -18.44
CA ARG A 18 2.92 33.06 -17.70
C ARG A 18 2.71 32.04 -16.56
N LEU A 19 1.50 31.90 -16.03
CA LEU A 19 1.17 30.95 -14.96
C LEU A 19 0.75 29.58 -15.49
N LEU A 20 0.17 29.57 -16.70
CA LEU A 20 -0.36 28.37 -17.35
C LEU A 20 0.62 27.19 -17.43
N PRO A 21 1.89 27.33 -17.87
CA PRO A 21 2.78 26.16 -17.98
C PRO A 21 3.08 25.50 -16.62
N PHE A 22 3.19 26.29 -15.56
CA PHE A 22 3.41 25.79 -14.21
C PHE A 22 2.20 25.01 -13.69
N LEU A 23 0.98 25.54 -13.92
CA LEU A 23 -0.25 24.86 -13.53
C LEU A 23 -0.49 23.59 -14.36
N LEU A 24 -0.19 23.62 -15.66
CA LEU A 24 -0.28 22.46 -16.54
C LEU A 24 0.70 21.36 -16.11
N LEU A 25 1.92 21.70 -15.70
CA LEU A 25 2.87 20.71 -15.18
C LEU A 25 2.38 20.07 -13.88
N ILE A 26 1.87 20.88 -12.94
CA ILE A 26 1.30 20.35 -11.69
C ILE A 26 0.12 19.43 -12.00
N ALA A 27 -0.79 19.88 -12.86
CA ALA A 27 -1.93 19.08 -13.31
C ALA A 27 -1.47 17.79 -13.99
N ALA A 28 -0.47 17.83 -14.87
CA ALA A 28 0.08 16.65 -15.55
C ALA A 28 0.68 15.64 -14.55
N CYS A 29 1.45 16.09 -13.54
CA CYS A 29 1.98 15.22 -12.50
C CYS A 29 0.87 14.56 -11.67
N TRP A 30 -0.11 15.33 -11.20
CA TRP A 30 -1.18 14.80 -10.35
C TRP A 30 -2.18 13.94 -11.14
N THR A 31 -2.50 14.29 -12.38
CA THR A 31 -3.34 13.45 -13.25
C THR A 31 -2.63 12.16 -13.62
N SER A 32 -1.34 12.19 -13.96
CA SER A 32 -0.54 10.98 -14.20
C SER A 32 -0.53 10.04 -13.00
N LEU A 33 -0.46 10.58 -11.78
CA LEU A 33 -0.55 9.80 -10.55
C LEU A 33 -1.94 9.18 -10.38
N LEU A 34 -2.97 10.01 -10.38
CA LEU A 34 -4.34 9.63 -9.99
C LEU A 34 -5.08 8.82 -11.07
N THR A 35 -4.59 8.81 -12.31
CA THR A 35 -5.13 7.96 -13.39
C THR A 35 -4.63 6.53 -13.31
N LEU A 36 -3.41 6.31 -12.80
CA LEU A 36 -2.81 4.99 -12.72
C LEU A 36 -2.92 4.37 -11.32
N SER A 37 -3.11 5.19 -10.29
CA SER A 37 -3.00 4.70 -8.91
C SER A 37 -3.84 5.50 -7.92
N SER A 38 -4.32 4.78 -6.90
CA SER A 38 -4.98 5.29 -5.71
C SER A 38 -4.30 4.73 -4.46
N PRO A 39 -4.60 5.27 -3.26
CA PRO A 39 -4.14 4.68 -2.01
C PRO A 39 -4.52 3.19 -1.92
N VAL A 40 -3.55 2.35 -1.58
CA VAL A 40 -3.74 0.90 -1.43
C VAL A 40 -4.44 0.65 -0.10
N SER A 41 -5.53 -0.14 -0.13
CA SER A 41 -6.24 -0.50 1.10
C SER A 41 -5.35 -1.38 1.98
N PRO A 42 -5.19 -1.05 3.28
CA PRO A 42 -4.47 -1.90 4.22
C PRO A 42 -5.33 -3.07 4.73
N GLU A 43 -6.61 -3.12 4.36
CA GLU A 43 -7.52 -4.17 4.81
C GLU A 43 -7.24 -5.49 4.05
N PRO A 44 -6.97 -6.60 4.77
CA PRO A 44 -6.66 -7.88 4.15
C PRO A 44 -7.83 -8.43 3.32
N PRO A 45 -7.59 -9.03 2.15
CA PRO A 45 -8.63 -9.72 1.39
C PRO A 45 -9.19 -10.89 2.20
N VAL A 46 -10.50 -11.07 2.16
CA VAL A 46 -11.24 -12.11 2.86
C VAL A 46 -11.54 -13.24 1.90
N LEU A 47 -11.21 -14.48 2.27
CA LEU A 47 -11.67 -15.64 1.51
C LEU A 47 -13.18 -15.80 1.73
N VAL A 48 -13.97 -15.68 0.67
CA VAL A 48 -15.45 -15.71 0.74
C VAL A 48 -16.03 -16.99 0.15
N SER A 49 -15.28 -17.69 -0.71
CA SER A 49 -15.67 -19.02 -1.18
C SER A 49 -14.47 -19.89 -1.57
N SER A 50 -14.65 -21.21 -1.50
CA SER A 50 -13.70 -22.19 -2.02
C SER A 50 -14.38 -23.34 -2.76
N ALA A 51 -13.75 -23.82 -3.83
CA ALA A 51 -14.10 -25.06 -4.50
C ALA A 51 -12.81 -25.91 -4.64
N PRO A 52 -12.69 -27.06 -3.96
CA PRO A 52 -13.67 -27.68 -3.06
C PRO A 52 -13.96 -26.85 -1.81
N GLY A 53 -15.18 -27.02 -1.28
CA GLY A 53 -15.56 -26.45 0.01
C GLY A 53 -14.79 -27.08 1.16
N ASN A 54 -14.63 -26.34 2.25
CA ASN A 54 -13.98 -26.86 3.45
C ASN A 54 -14.72 -28.11 3.99
N GLY A 55 -13.98 -29.20 4.19
CA GLY A 55 -14.50 -30.50 4.62
C GLY A 55 -15.29 -31.27 3.56
N GLN A 56 -15.38 -30.77 2.33
CA GLN A 56 -16.15 -31.42 1.26
C GLN A 56 -15.44 -32.68 0.73
N VAL A 57 -16.21 -33.75 0.53
CA VAL A 57 -15.74 -34.95 -0.18
C VAL A 57 -15.98 -34.78 -1.68
N THR A 58 -14.92 -34.67 -2.48
CA THR A 58 -15.03 -34.48 -3.93
C THR A 58 -13.77 -34.92 -4.68
N ARG A 59 -13.79 -34.89 -6.03
CA ARG A 59 -12.64 -35.17 -6.90
C ARG A 59 -12.36 -33.97 -7.81
N PRO A 60 -11.81 -32.87 -7.27
CA PRO A 60 -11.53 -31.68 -8.05
C PRO A 60 -10.31 -31.91 -8.97
N ASP A 61 -10.30 -31.19 -10.07
CA ASP A 61 -9.12 -31.04 -10.94
C ASP A 61 -8.34 -29.77 -10.57
N ASP A 62 -9.03 -28.73 -10.11
CA ASP A 62 -8.45 -27.48 -9.64
C ASP A 62 -8.97 -27.11 -8.24
N ILE A 63 -8.15 -26.39 -7.48
CA ILE A 63 -8.55 -25.70 -6.26
C ILE A 63 -8.78 -24.25 -6.60
N VAL A 64 -10.01 -23.77 -6.43
CA VAL A 64 -10.45 -22.41 -6.72
C VAL A 64 -10.79 -21.70 -5.42
N LEU A 65 -10.21 -20.51 -5.22
CA LEU A 65 -10.41 -19.64 -4.06
C LEU A 65 -10.95 -18.28 -4.54
N THR A 66 -12.09 -17.84 -4.01
CA THR A 66 -12.70 -16.56 -4.35
C THR A 66 -12.62 -15.62 -3.15
N PHE A 67 -12.18 -14.38 -3.39
CA PHE A 67 -12.00 -13.34 -2.39
C PHE A 67 -13.04 -12.22 -2.53
N ASP A 68 -13.19 -11.39 -1.50
CA ASP A 68 -14.09 -10.23 -1.51
C ASP A 68 -13.61 -9.05 -2.37
N ARG A 69 -12.37 -9.13 -2.89
CA ARG A 69 -11.72 -8.05 -3.64
C ARG A 69 -10.66 -8.64 -4.58
N PRO A 70 -10.20 -7.86 -5.58
CA PRO A 70 -9.12 -8.28 -6.47
C PRO A 70 -7.85 -8.66 -5.71
N VAL A 71 -7.20 -9.75 -6.12
CA VAL A 71 -5.99 -10.30 -5.50
C VAL A 71 -4.95 -10.65 -6.56
N PRO A 72 -3.66 -10.31 -6.38
CA PRO A 72 -2.65 -10.58 -7.40
C PRO A 72 -2.29 -12.07 -7.45
N ALA A 73 -2.79 -12.79 -8.47
CA ALA A 73 -2.62 -14.25 -8.57
C ALA A 73 -1.15 -14.67 -8.59
N GLY A 74 -0.33 -13.99 -9.41
CA GLY A 74 1.10 -14.27 -9.53
C GLY A 74 1.92 -14.01 -8.26
N LEU A 75 1.42 -13.20 -7.33
CA LEU A 75 2.09 -12.93 -6.05
C LEU A 75 1.57 -13.80 -4.89
N SER A 76 0.46 -14.49 -5.11
CA SER A 76 -0.19 -15.34 -4.12
C SER A 76 0.47 -16.73 -4.07
N THR A 77 0.35 -17.39 -2.92
CA THR A 77 0.90 -18.73 -2.70
C THR A 77 -0.20 -19.66 -2.21
N ILE A 78 -0.34 -20.82 -2.84
CA ILE A 78 -1.19 -21.91 -2.38
C ILE A 78 -0.33 -23.15 -2.26
N ARG A 79 -0.36 -23.80 -1.10
CA ARG A 79 0.36 -25.05 -0.81
C ARG A 79 -0.62 -26.09 -0.33
N MET A 80 -0.27 -27.35 -0.58
CA MET A 80 -1.04 -28.50 -0.15
C MET A 80 -0.16 -29.49 0.62
N THR A 81 -0.74 -30.15 1.60
CA THR A 81 -0.19 -31.36 2.22
C THR A 81 -1.09 -32.52 1.83
N ASP A 82 -0.52 -33.57 1.27
CA ASP A 82 -1.26 -34.78 0.89
C ASP A 82 -1.60 -35.67 2.12
N PRO A 83 -2.46 -36.70 1.95
CA PRO A 83 -2.85 -37.59 3.04
C PRO A 83 -1.67 -38.34 3.70
N TYR A 84 -0.53 -38.41 3.04
CA TYR A 84 0.71 -39.08 3.49
C TYR A 84 1.75 -38.10 4.03
N LYS A 85 1.34 -36.87 4.40
CA LYS A 85 2.18 -35.82 5.00
C LYS A 85 3.22 -35.22 4.05
N ARG A 86 3.08 -35.42 2.73
CA ARG A 86 4.01 -34.85 1.76
C ARG A 86 3.57 -33.44 1.35
N PRO A 87 4.46 -32.45 1.39
CA PRO A 87 4.18 -31.14 0.84
C PRO A 87 4.10 -31.24 -0.68
N VAL A 88 3.12 -30.55 -1.25
CA VAL A 88 2.86 -30.49 -2.67
C VAL A 88 2.84 -29.02 -3.08
N ASP A 89 3.63 -28.70 -4.10
CA ASP A 89 3.67 -27.39 -4.75
C ASP A 89 2.89 -27.48 -6.07
N PRO A 90 1.68 -26.90 -6.16
CA PRO A 90 0.94 -26.87 -7.42
C PRO A 90 1.48 -25.80 -8.40
N GLY A 91 2.48 -25.02 -7.99
CA GLY A 91 2.98 -23.86 -8.72
C GLY A 91 2.21 -22.58 -8.39
N ARG A 92 2.45 -21.53 -9.17
CA ARG A 92 1.78 -20.25 -8.96
C ARG A 92 0.31 -20.28 -9.35
N PRO A 93 -0.57 -19.64 -8.55
CA PRO A 93 -1.95 -19.42 -8.92
C PRO A 93 -2.12 -18.60 -10.20
N VAL A 94 -3.24 -18.82 -10.87
CA VAL A 94 -3.72 -18.01 -12.00
C VAL A 94 -5.14 -17.52 -11.70
N HIS A 95 -5.60 -16.51 -12.43
CA HIS A 95 -6.99 -16.07 -12.35
C HIS A 95 -7.91 -17.11 -12.99
N ALA A 96 -8.89 -17.59 -12.22
CA ALA A 96 -9.93 -18.47 -12.74
C ALA A 96 -10.94 -17.64 -13.54
N ASP A 97 -11.36 -18.15 -14.71
CA ASP A 97 -12.40 -17.54 -15.55
C ASP A 97 -12.19 -16.05 -15.90
N GLY A 98 -10.93 -15.59 -15.85
CA GLY A 98 -10.56 -14.18 -16.09
C GLY A 98 -10.98 -13.22 -14.98
N ARG A 99 -11.42 -13.72 -13.82
CA ARG A 99 -11.80 -12.90 -12.66
C ARG A 99 -10.59 -12.57 -11.78
N ASP A 100 -10.41 -11.29 -11.47
CA ASP A 100 -9.28 -10.76 -10.71
C ASP A 100 -9.38 -11.03 -9.18
N ASP A 101 -10.53 -11.48 -8.70
CA ASP A 101 -10.79 -11.86 -7.31
C ASP A 101 -10.71 -13.37 -7.04
N THR A 102 -10.46 -14.17 -8.09
CA THR A 102 -10.53 -15.63 -8.00
C THR A 102 -9.21 -16.27 -8.43
N LEU A 103 -8.64 -17.09 -7.54
CA LEU A 103 -7.39 -17.81 -7.74
C LEU A 103 -7.65 -19.29 -8.02
N SER A 104 -6.90 -19.88 -8.95
CA SER A 104 -6.93 -21.31 -9.25
C SER A 104 -5.54 -21.92 -9.27
N VAL A 105 -5.42 -23.13 -8.71
CA VAL A 105 -4.24 -23.99 -8.84
C VAL A 105 -4.64 -25.44 -9.13
N PRO A 106 -3.87 -26.16 -9.97
CA PRO A 106 -4.20 -27.53 -10.32
C PRO A 106 -3.92 -28.49 -9.17
N VAL A 107 -4.80 -29.48 -9.01
CA VAL A 107 -4.54 -30.66 -8.19
C VAL A 107 -3.55 -31.57 -8.95
N PRO A 108 -2.53 -32.15 -8.29
CA PRO A 108 -1.59 -33.04 -8.96
C PRO A 108 -2.30 -34.18 -9.70
N LYS A 109 -1.82 -34.49 -10.91
CA LYS A 109 -2.34 -35.62 -11.69
C LYS A 109 -2.20 -36.94 -10.94
N GLN A 110 -1.10 -37.10 -10.20
CA GLN A 110 -0.90 -38.21 -9.26
C GLN A 110 -1.46 -37.80 -7.89
N LYS A 111 -2.73 -38.17 -7.65
CA LYS A 111 -3.47 -37.85 -6.42
C LYS A 111 -3.88 -39.13 -5.70
N TYR A 112 -3.93 -39.08 -4.37
CA TYR A 112 -4.22 -40.21 -3.50
C TYR A 112 -5.50 -39.95 -2.72
N ALA A 113 -6.34 -40.97 -2.56
CA ALA A 113 -7.55 -40.82 -1.77
C ALA A 113 -7.20 -40.48 -0.30
N GLY A 114 -7.92 -39.55 0.29
CA GLY A 114 -7.68 -39.05 1.65
C GLY A 114 -7.87 -37.53 1.77
N THR A 115 -7.67 -37.04 2.99
CA THR A 115 -7.80 -35.63 3.36
C THR A 115 -6.56 -34.84 2.95
N TYR A 116 -6.77 -33.81 2.14
CA TYR A 116 -5.75 -32.82 1.79
C TYR A 116 -5.92 -31.58 2.67
N THR A 117 -4.80 -31.04 3.15
CA THR A 117 -4.78 -29.76 3.89
C THR A 117 -4.20 -28.67 2.99
N ILE A 118 -4.95 -27.59 2.79
CA ILE A 118 -4.56 -26.44 1.98
C ILE A 118 -4.15 -25.29 2.90
N ALA A 119 -3.05 -24.62 2.57
CA ALA A 119 -2.71 -23.32 3.13
C ALA A 119 -2.52 -22.31 2.01
N TRP A 120 -3.01 -21.10 2.20
CA TRP A 120 -2.91 -20.02 1.23
C TRP A 120 -2.38 -18.74 1.88
N SER A 121 -1.70 -17.92 1.08
CA SER A 121 -1.22 -16.59 1.46
C SER A 121 -1.39 -15.63 0.29
N VAL A 122 -2.05 -14.51 0.55
CA VAL A 122 -2.28 -13.43 -0.41
C VAL A 122 -1.67 -12.13 0.14
N PRO A 123 -0.77 -11.45 -0.60
CA PRO A 123 -0.18 -10.19 -0.16
C PRO A 123 -1.22 -9.09 0.06
N VAL A 124 -1.04 -8.27 1.09
CA VAL A 124 -1.87 -7.09 1.37
C VAL A 124 -1.07 -5.83 1.05
N THR A 125 -0.17 -5.44 1.96
CA THR A 125 0.73 -4.29 1.83
C THR A 125 2.05 -4.59 2.52
N GLY A 126 3.17 -4.18 1.92
CA GLY A 126 4.49 -4.42 2.52
C GLY A 126 4.82 -5.91 2.65
N GLN A 127 5.04 -6.39 3.88
CA GLN A 127 5.28 -7.82 4.18
C GLN A 127 4.01 -8.56 4.62
N ASP A 128 2.93 -7.82 4.85
CA ASP A 128 1.71 -8.39 5.41
C ASP A 128 0.98 -9.20 4.34
N ALA A 129 0.43 -10.32 4.78
CA ALA A 129 -0.34 -11.21 3.94
C ALA A 129 -1.57 -11.70 4.70
N ALA A 130 -2.71 -11.74 4.02
CA ALA A 130 -3.83 -12.55 4.45
C ALA A 130 -3.42 -14.01 4.33
N THR A 131 -3.71 -14.81 5.35
CA THR A 131 -3.41 -16.24 5.36
C THR A 131 -4.59 -17.01 5.90
N GLY A 132 -4.72 -18.26 5.47
CA GLY A 132 -5.73 -19.16 5.98
C GLY A 132 -5.47 -20.59 5.57
N THR A 133 -6.24 -21.49 6.14
CA THR A 133 -6.11 -22.94 5.90
C THR A 133 -7.48 -23.57 5.82
N PHE A 134 -7.64 -24.61 5.01
CA PHE A 134 -8.84 -25.43 5.00
C PHE A 134 -8.50 -26.86 4.55
N THR A 135 -9.47 -27.77 4.62
CA THR A 135 -9.28 -29.17 4.22
C THR A 135 -10.33 -29.60 3.22
N PHE A 136 -10.03 -30.62 2.42
CA PHE A 136 -11.05 -31.34 1.65
C PHE A 136 -10.68 -32.82 1.56
N ASP A 137 -11.68 -33.66 1.37
CA ASP A 137 -11.53 -35.11 1.31
C ASP A 137 -11.54 -35.57 -0.15
N LEU A 138 -10.39 -36.01 -0.68
CA LEU A 138 -10.33 -36.59 -2.01
C LEU A 138 -10.85 -38.02 -1.97
N ALA A 139 -12.04 -38.26 -2.51
CA ALA A 139 -12.73 -39.56 -2.58
C ALA A 139 -13.06 -40.26 -1.24
N SER A 140 -12.27 -40.08 -0.17
CA SER A 140 -12.48 -40.65 1.15
C SER A 140 -11.80 -39.80 2.22
N ARG A 141 -12.33 -39.81 3.45
CA ARG A 141 -11.75 -39.12 4.61
C ARG A 141 -10.57 -39.89 5.20
N SER A 142 -9.52 -39.18 5.60
CA SER A 142 -8.38 -39.70 6.37
C SER A 142 -8.04 -38.76 7.54
N PRO A 143 -7.06 -39.09 8.41
CA PRO A 143 -6.61 -38.14 9.43
C PRO A 143 -6.10 -36.83 8.81
N VAL A 144 -6.50 -35.69 9.39
CA VAL A 144 -6.08 -34.35 8.97
C VAL A 144 -4.58 -34.18 9.24
N GLN A 145 -3.84 -33.77 8.23
CA GLN A 145 -2.41 -33.46 8.37
C GLN A 145 -2.21 -31.98 8.72
N ALA A 146 -1.06 -31.68 9.33
CA ALA A 146 -0.67 -30.31 9.61
C ALA A 146 -0.68 -29.46 8.32
N PRO A 147 -1.14 -28.20 8.39
CA PRO A 147 -1.07 -27.30 7.24
C PRO A 147 0.36 -27.16 6.71
N PRO A 148 0.54 -27.06 5.39
CA PRO A 148 1.85 -26.84 4.83
C PRO A 148 2.41 -25.49 5.32
N ALA A 149 3.71 -25.46 5.59
CA ALA A 149 4.38 -24.24 6.01
C ALA A 149 4.38 -23.22 4.85
N LEU A 150 3.98 -21.99 5.16
CA LEU A 150 4.12 -20.84 4.28
C LEU A 150 5.23 -19.96 4.86
N ASP A 151 6.10 -19.44 4.00
CA ASP A 151 7.13 -18.51 4.45
C ASP A 151 6.47 -17.31 5.12
N ALA A 152 6.90 -17.00 6.34
CA ALA A 152 6.36 -15.86 7.07
C ALA A 152 6.99 -14.54 6.60
N ARG A 153 8.24 -14.61 6.10
CA ARG A 153 9.04 -13.43 5.72
C ARG A 153 9.85 -13.69 4.46
N PRO A 154 10.11 -12.67 3.63
CA PRO A 154 11.05 -12.77 2.53
C PRO A 154 12.47 -13.04 3.02
N GLY A 155 13.28 -13.72 2.20
CA GLY A 155 14.69 -13.94 2.49
C GLY A 155 15.48 -12.65 2.66
N LEU A 156 16.59 -12.71 3.40
CA LEU A 156 17.42 -11.54 3.73
C LEU A 156 17.90 -10.78 2.49
N VAL A 157 18.40 -11.51 1.48
CA VAL A 157 18.95 -10.91 0.25
C VAL A 157 17.89 -10.07 -0.48
N VAL A 158 16.67 -10.60 -0.61
CA VAL A 158 15.56 -9.92 -1.29
C VAL A 158 15.11 -8.70 -0.48
N THR A 159 15.00 -8.86 0.84
CA THR A 159 14.67 -7.77 1.76
C THR A 159 15.67 -6.62 1.65
N VAL A 160 16.98 -6.92 1.68
CA VAL A 160 18.04 -5.92 1.56
C VAL A 160 18.03 -5.28 0.17
N ALA A 161 17.88 -6.07 -0.90
CA ALA A 161 17.84 -5.53 -2.26
C ALA A 161 16.66 -4.56 -2.45
N TYR A 162 15.47 -4.94 -1.96
CA TYR A 162 14.29 -4.08 -2.01
C TYR A 162 14.47 -2.80 -1.17
N ALA A 163 15.00 -2.92 0.05
CA ALA A 163 15.27 -1.77 0.92
C ALA A 163 16.31 -0.81 0.31
N VAL A 164 17.38 -1.34 -0.28
CA VAL A 164 18.41 -0.54 -0.97
C VAL A 164 17.80 0.17 -2.18
N ALA A 165 16.95 -0.49 -2.97
CA ALA A 165 16.26 0.14 -4.09
C ALA A 165 15.35 1.30 -3.64
N GLN A 166 14.57 1.11 -2.58
CA GLN A 166 13.76 2.18 -1.97
C GLN A 166 14.62 3.36 -1.50
N PHE A 167 15.73 3.05 -0.81
CA PHE A 167 16.66 4.05 -0.32
C PHE A 167 17.26 4.87 -1.47
N LEU A 168 17.76 4.21 -2.51
CA LEU A 168 18.35 4.87 -3.67
C LEU A 168 17.33 5.77 -4.38
N ALA A 169 16.09 5.28 -4.58
CA ALA A 169 15.02 6.07 -5.17
C ALA A 169 14.72 7.33 -4.34
N PHE A 170 14.52 7.20 -3.04
CA PHE A 170 14.20 8.33 -2.18
C PHE A 170 15.37 9.30 -2.00
N ALA A 171 16.60 8.81 -1.86
CA ALA A 171 17.79 9.65 -1.77
C ALA A 171 18.00 10.46 -3.05
N ALA A 172 17.75 9.86 -4.22
CA ALA A 172 17.81 10.54 -5.50
C ALA A 172 16.70 11.60 -5.64
N LEU A 173 15.47 11.29 -5.19
CA LEU A 173 14.38 12.28 -5.09
C LEU A 173 14.75 13.45 -4.17
N ALA A 174 15.29 13.18 -2.98
CA ALA A 174 15.68 14.20 -2.02
C ALA A 174 16.72 15.15 -2.64
N LEU A 175 17.77 14.59 -3.25
CA LEU A 175 18.78 15.37 -3.96
C LEU A 175 18.16 16.21 -5.09
N LEU A 176 17.29 15.61 -5.92
CA LEU A 176 16.65 16.31 -7.04
C LEU A 176 15.74 17.45 -6.57
N ALA A 177 14.84 17.16 -5.63
CA ALA A 177 13.87 18.11 -5.08
C ALA A 177 14.60 19.28 -4.39
N GLY A 178 15.58 18.98 -3.54
CA GLY A 178 16.36 20.01 -2.86
C GLY A 178 17.19 20.86 -3.82
N LEU A 179 17.82 20.26 -4.83
CA LEU A 179 18.60 20.98 -5.85
C LEU A 179 17.73 21.93 -6.67
N VAL A 180 16.63 21.43 -7.24
CA VAL A 180 15.76 22.22 -8.11
C VAL A 180 15.06 23.33 -7.30
N LEU A 181 14.61 23.04 -6.06
CA LEU A 181 14.01 24.04 -5.19
C LEU A 181 15.02 25.11 -4.77
N PHE A 182 16.26 24.72 -4.46
CA PHE A 182 17.32 25.65 -4.10
C PHE A 182 17.62 26.61 -5.27
N VAL A 183 17.69 26.10 -6.50
CA VAL A 183 17.86 26.94 -7.70
C VAL A 183 16.63 27.83 -7.91
N ALA A 184 15.41 27.31 -7.78
CA ALA A 184 14.18 28.09 -7.98
C ALA A 184 14.02 29.25 -6.99
N VAL A 185 14.36 29.02 -5.72
CA VAL A 185 14.02 29.92 -4.63
C VAL A 185 15.23 30.68 -4.11
N VAL A 186 16.42 30.10 -4.04
CA VAL A 186 17.59 30.68 -3.37
C VAL A 186 18.61 31.22 -4.36
N TRP A 187 18.98 30.40 -5.35
CA TRP A 187 20.04 30.70 -6.31
C TRP A 187 19.59 30.53 -7.78
N PRO A 188 18.76 31.45 -8.34
CA PRO A 188 18.25 31.35 -9.71
C PRO A 188 19.33 31.26 -10.80
N ALA A 189 20.45 31.97 -10.63
CA ALA A 189 21.60 31.91 -11.54
C ALA A 189 22.25 30.51 -11.58
N GLY A 190 21.99 29.65 -10.59
CA GLY A 190 22.45 28.27 -10.58
C GLY A 190 21.90 27.43 -11.75
N ALA A 191 20.79 27.84 -12.38
CA ALA A 191 20.22 27.14 -13.53
C ALA A 191 21.15 27.12 -14.76
N GLU A 192 22.07 28.09 -14.85
CA GLU A 192 23.06 28.20 -15.93
C GLU A 192 24.29 27.31 -15.68
N SER A 193 24.47 26.80 -14.46
CA SER A 193 25.60 25.94 -14.12
C SER A 193 25.47 24.54 -14.74
N THR A 194 26.47 24.14 -15.51
CA THR A 194 26.57 22.79 -16.08
C THR A 194 26.67 21.71 -14.99
N VAL A 195 27.26 22.04 -13.83
CA VAL A 195 27.35 21.13 -12.67
C VAL A 195 25.97 20.87 -12.09
N VAL A 196 25.14 21.91 -11.93
CA VAL A 196 23.75 21.78 -11.45
C VAL A 196 22.93 20.94 -12.41
N ARG A 197 23.02 21.19 -13.72
CA ARG A 197 22.29 20.40 -14.74
C ARG A 197 22.70 18.93 -14.74
N ARG A 198 24.01 18.63 -14.64
CA ARG A 198 24.51 17.25 -14.53
C ARG A 198 24.05 16.57 -13.25
N MET A 199 24.11 17.26 -12.10
CA MET A 199 23.60 16.71 -10.83
C MET A 199 22.10 16.42 -10.90
N ALA A 200 21.31 17.32 -11.49
CA ALA A 200 19.88 17.09 -11.70
C ALA A 200 19.62 15.88 -12.61
N ALA A 201 20.37 15.73 -13.71
CA ALA A 201 20.25 14.58 -14.60
C ALA A 201 20.60 13.25 -13.90
N TRP A 202 21.69 13.21 -13.11
CA TRP A 202 22.07 12.02 -12.34
C TRP A 202 21.06 11.70 -11.23
N ALA A 203 20.55 12.71 -10.52
CA ALA A 203 19.53 12.52 -9.50
C ALA A 203 18.20 12.03 -10.10
N TRP A 204 17.80 12.56 -11.26
CA TRP A 204 16.64 12.07 -12.00
C TRP A 204 16.82 10.64 -12.51
N GLY A 205 17.98 10.33 -13.12
CA GLY A 205 18.32 8.97 -13.56
C GLY A 205 18.40 7.97 -12.40
N GLY A 206 18.94 8.40 -11.25
CA GLY A 206 18.95 7.60 -10.03
C GLY A 206 17.56 7.34 -9.45
N LEU A 207 16.66 8.32 -9.52
CA LEU A 207 15.26 8.15 -9.12
C LEU A 207 14.53 7.16 -10.03
N LEU A 208 14.71 7.27 -11.36
CA LEU A 208 14.17 6.30 -12.30
C LEU A 208 14.74 4.89 -12.06
N GLY A 209 16.07 4.76 -12.00
CA GLY A 209 16.74 3.48 -11.78
C GLY A 209 16.34 2.84 -10.45
N GLY A 210 16.32 3.61 -9.36
CA GLY A 210 15.86 3.14 -8.06
C GLY A 210 14.41 2.67 -8.08
N THR A 211 13.53 3.40 -8.80
CA THR A 211 12.12 3.01 -8.95
C THR A 211 11.97 1.70 -9.74
N VAL A 212 12.71 1.54 -10.83
CA VAL A 212 12.73 0.28 -11.61
C VAL A 212 13.25 -0.88 -10.75
N LEU A 213 14.35 -0.67 -10.01
CA LEU A 213 14.89 -1.68 -9.10
C LEU A 213 13.89 -2.06 -8.00
N SER A 214 13.15 -1.09 -7.44
CA SER A 214 12.09 -1.34 -6.47
C SER A 214 10.97 -2.17 -7.07
N LEU A 215 10.53 -1.85 -8.29
CA LEU A 215 9.49 -2.59 -9.00
C LEU A 215 9.92 -4.06 -9.27
N LEU A 216 11.15 -4.26 -9.73
CA LEU A 216 11.70 -5.60 -9.99
C LEU A 216 11.84 -6.42 -8.70
N ALA A 217 12.32 -5.81 -7.62
CA ALA A 217 12.50 -6.47 -6.33
C ALA A 217 11.17 -6.71 -5.59
N PHE A 218 10.12 -5.94 -5.90
CA PHE A 218 8.81 -6.05 -5.23
C PHE A 218 8.15 -7.41 -5.41
N GLY A 219 8.17 -8.00 -6.61
CA GLY A 219 7.55 -9.31 -6.86
C GLY A 219 8.11 -10.42 -5.97
N PRO A 220 9.44 -10.67 -5.99
CA PRO A 220 10.07 -11.63 -5.09
C PRO A 220 9.86 -11.30 -3.61
N TYR A 221 9.86 -10.01 -3.26
CA TYR A 221 9.65 -9.56 -1.89
C TYR A 221 8.23 -9.89 -1.39
N ALA A 222 7.20 -9.56 -2.17
CA ALA A 222 5.80 -9.78 -1.83
C ALA A 222 5.42 -11.27 -1.83
N ALA A 223 5.92 -12.03 -2.81
CA ALA A 223 5.70 -13.48 -2.91
C ALA A 223 6.62 -14.30 -1.99
N LYS A 224 7.54 -13.63 -1.25
CA LYS A 224 8.53 -14.25 -0.33
C LYS A 224 9.45 -15.26 -1.01
N LEU A 225 9.88 -14.94 -2.24
CA LEU A 225 10.71 -15.79 -3.09
C LEU A 225 12.11 -15.22 -3.29
N PRO A 226 13.09 -16.04 -3.70
CA PRO A 226 14.43 -15.56 -4.05
C PRO A 226 14.41 -14.59 -5.24
N LEU A 227 15.46 -13.78 -5.38
CA LEU A 227 15.60 -12.80 -6.48
C LEU A 227 15.57 -13.42 -7.88
N THR A 228 15.86 -14.72 -8.01
CA THR A 228 15.72 -15.45 -9.28
C THR A 228 14.29 -15.46 -9.79
N GLY A 229 13.30 -15.23 -8.91
CA GLY A 229 11.89 -15.09 -9.27
C GLY A 229 11.60 -13.94 -10.24
N ILE A 230 12.50 -12.96 -10.41
CA ILE A 230 12.35 -11.87 -11.39
C ILE A 230 12.25 -12.41 -12.83
N LEU A 231 12.82 -13.58 -13.09
CA LEU A 231 12.79 -14.24 -14.40
C LEU A 231 11.47 -14.98 -14.67
N ASP A 232 10.59 -15.08 -13.68
CA ASP A 232 9.29 -15.74 -13.80
C ASP A 232 8.25 -14.77 -14.34
N GLY A 233 7.83 -14.96 -15.59
CA GLY A 233 6.83 -14.12 -16.25
C GLY A 233 5.48 -14.07 -15.52
N ARG A 234 5.10 -15.12 -14.77
CA ARG A 234 3.86 -15.12 -13.98
C ARG A 234 3.97 -14.21 -12.77
N LEU A 235 5.16 -14.13 -12.15
CA LEU A 235 5.43 -13.20 -11.07
C LEU A 235 5.38 -11.76 -11.58
N VAL A 236 5.97 -11.49 -12.75
CA VAL A 236 5.93 -10.16 -13.38
C VAL A 236 4.48 -9.74 -13.69
N SER A 237 3.66 -10.65 -14.23
CA SER A 237 2.22 -10.38 -14.43
C SER A 237 1.54 -10.00 -13.12
N GLY A 238 1.74 -10.80 -12.07
CA GLY A 238 1.17 -10.53 -10.75
C GLY A 238 1.63 -9.21 -10.14
N VAL A 239 2.87 -8.76 -10.41
CA VAL A 239 3.32 -7.42 -10.02
C VAL A 239 2.52 -6.35 -10.76
N LEU A 240 2.37 -6.46 -12.08
CA LEU A 240 1.66 -5.47 -12.89
C LEU A 240 0.16 -5.40 -12.58
N GLU A 241 -0.45 -6.52 -12.20
CA GLU A 241 -1.85 -6.60 -11.75
C GLU A 241 -2.04 -6.02 -10.33
N SER A 242 -1.02 -6.08 -9.48
CA SER A 242 -1.12 -5.61 -8.10
C SER A 242 -1.29 -4.09 -7.98
N ALA A 243 -2.02 -3.64 -6.96
CA ALA A 243 -2.17 -2.21 -6.66
C ALA A 243 -0.81 -1.52 -6.39
N THR A 244 0.13 -2.22 -5.76
CA THR A 244 1.48 -1.68 -5.50
C THR A 244 2.32 -1.58 -6.78
N GLY A 245 2.16 -2.50 -7.74
CA GLY A 245 2.77 -2.39 -9.06
C GLY A 245 2.29 -1.14 -9.81
N HIS A 246 0.98 -0.90 -9.80
CA HIS A 246 0.39 0.32 -10.36
C HIS A 246 0.96 1.61 -9.73
N VAL A 247 1.22 1.62 -8.42
CA VAL A 247 1.90 2.74 -7.74
C VAL A 247 3.30 3.00 -8.31
N TYR A 248 4.08 1.96 -8.59
CA TYR A 248 5.41 2.11 -9.20
C TYR A 248 5.33 2.59 -10.66
N LEU A 249 4.38 2.07 -11.44
CA LEU A 249 4.15 2.53 -12.82
C LEU A 249 3.74 4.01 -12.82
N ALA A 250 2.85 4.41 -11.91
CA ALA A 250 2.48 5.80 -11.70
C ALA A 250 3.71 6.66 -11.32
N ARG A 251 4.57 6.18 -10.41
CA ARG A 251 5.82 6.88 -10.06
C ARG A 251 6.71 7.09 -11.28
N LEU A 252 6.90 6.07 -12.12
CA LEU A 252 7.71 6.18 -13.34
C LEU A 252 7.13 7.24 -14.30
N LEU A 253 5.82 7.24 -14.51
CA LEU A 253 5.16 8.23 -15.36
C LEU A 253 5.31 9.66 -14.80
N VAL A 254 5.04 9.85 -13.51
CA VAL A 254 5.16 11.17 -12.86
C VAL A 254 6.61 11.66 -12.90
N VAL A 255 7.60 10.78 -12.69
CA VAL A 255 9.03 11.13 -12.78
C VAL A 255 9.43 11.50 -14.21
N ALA A 256 8.88 10.85 -15.23
CA ALA A 256 9.11 11.22 -16.62
C ALA A 256 8.54 12.61 -16.93
N VAL A 257 7.29 12.88 -16.55
CA VAL A 257 6.64 14.19 -16.72
C VAL A 257 7.38 15.29 -15.95
N ALA A 258 7.74 15.04 -14.69
CA ALA A 258 8.51 15.96 -13.87
C ALA A 258 9.92 16.22 -14.45
N GLY A 259 10.55 15.20 -15.04
CA GLY A 259 11.84 15.31 -15.71
C GLY A 259 11.82 16.30 -16.88
N ILE A 260 10.77 16.25 -17.72
CA ILE A 260 10.55 17.23 -18.80
C ILE A 260 10.41 18.64 -18.22
N GLY A 261 9.60 18.79 -17.17
CA GLY A 261 9.41 20.07 -16.47
C GLY A 261 10.70 20.62 -15.86
N ILE A 262 11.55 19.76 -15.29
CA ILE A 262 12.86 20.13 -14.73
C ILE A 262 13.81 20.56 -15.84
N ALA A 263 13.88 19.82 -16.95
CA ALA A 263 14.70 20.17 -18.10
C ALA A 263 14.33 21.54 -18.66
N GLN A 264 13.03 21.77 -18.89
CA GLN A 264 12.51 23.08 -19.30
C GLN A 264 12.86 24.17 -18.27
N PHE A 265 12.63 23.90 -16.98
CA PHE A 265 12.93 24.82 -15.90
C PHE A 265 14.39 25.27 -15.86
N LEU A 266 15.34 24.34 -16.03
CA LEU A 266 16.78 24.66 -16.04
C LEU A 266 17.25 25.37 -17.32
N THR A 267 16.42 25.40 -18.36
CA THR A 267 16.67 26.18 -19.60
C THR A 267 16.02 27.56 -19.60
N MET A 268 15.03 27.80 -18.74
CA MET A 268 14.39 29.11 -18.61
C MET A 268 15.36 30.15 -18.06
N ALA A 269 15.17 31.41 -18.46
CA ALA A 269 15.89 32.54 -17.89
C ALA A 269 15.73 32.59 -16.35
N PRO A 270 16.73 33.08 -15.61
CA PRO A 270 16.63 33.26 -14.16
C PRO A 270 15.40 34.10 -13.77
N ALA A 271 14.78 33.77 -12.64
CA ALA A 271 13.58 34.47 -12.19
C ALA A 271 13.90 35.94 -11.83
N GLU A 272 13.18 36.88 -12.44
CA GLU A 272 13.43 38.33 -12.26
C GLU A 272 12.73 38.90 -11.03
N SER A 273 11.70 38.22 -10.51
CA SER A 273 10.87 38.70 -9.41
C SER A 273 10.71 37.70 -8.26
N ALA A 274 10.48 38.23 -7.04
CA ALA A 274 10.18 37.40 -5.87
C ALA A 274 8.91 36.55 -6.05
N ARG A 275 7.91 37.06 -6.78
CA ARG A 275 6.67 36.34 -7.08
C ARG A 275 6.91 35.14 -7.99
N GLU A 276 7.74 35.32 -9.01
CA GLU A 276 8.11 34.23 -9.92
C GLU A 276 8.94 33.14 -9.21
N ARG A 277 9.85 33.54 -8.30
CA ARG A 277 10.57 32.59 -7.43
C ARG A 277 9.61 31.76 -6.59
N ARG A 278 8.59 32.38 -5.99
CA ARG A 278 7.56 31.67 -5.20
C ARG A 278 6.73 30.72 -6.06
N LEU A 279 6.38 31.12 -7.27
CA LEU A 279 5.64 30.27 -8.20
C LEU A 279 6.47 29.04 -8.61
N ARG A 280 7.69 29.25 -9.09
CA ARG A 280 8.63 28.18 -9.46
C ARG A 280 8.87 27.23 -8.29
N GLY A 281 9.10 27.77 -7.09
CA GLY A 281 9.24 26.96 -5.87
C GLY A 281 7.98 26.16 -5.54
N GLY A 282 6.80 26.79 -5.64
CA GLY A 282 5.50 26.11 -5.44
C GLY A 282 5.27 24.97 -6.42
N THR A 283 5.63 25.13 -7.70
CA THR A 283 5.58 24.07 -8.71
C THR A 283 6.50 22.90 -8.36
N VAL A 284 7.74 23.19 -7.94
CA VAL A 284 8.70 22.14 -7.53
C VAL A 284 8.16 21.36 -6.33
N LEU A 285 7.63 22.05 -5.32
CA LEU A 285 7.02 21.40 -4.16
C LEU A 285 5.80 20.56 -4.53
N ALA A 286 4.92 21.06 -5.39
CA ALA A 286 3.71 20.35 -5.83
C ALA A 286 4.04 19.10 -6.68
N CYS A 287 5.06 19.17 -7.55
CA CYS A 287 5.51 18.00 -8.31
C CYS A 287 6.26 17.00 -7.42
N THR A 288 7.07 17.49 -6.48
CA THR A 288 7.73 16.64 -5.47
C THR A 288 6.68 15.90 -4.65
N ALA A 289 5.62 16.59 -4.22
CA ALA A 289 4.50 16.00 -3.48
C ALA A 289 3.77 14.92 -4.29
N ALA A 290 3.59 15.10 -5.61
CA ALA A 290 3.02 14.05 -6.47
C ALA A 290 3.91 12.79 -6.53
N VAL A 291 5.23 12.96 -6.67
CA VAL A 291 6.15 11.80 -6.63
C VAL A 291 6.14 11.15 -5.25
N VAL A 292 6.22 11.95 -4.18
CA VAL A 292 6.20 11.49 -2.78
C VAL A 292 4.91 10.75 -2.42
N ALA A 293 3.76 11.17 -2.94
CA ALA A 293 2.47 10.53 -2.68
C ALA A 293 2.45 9.05 -3.00
N THR A 294 3.25 8.61 -3.98
CA THR A 294 3.40 7.18 -4.30
C THR A 294 3.98 6.35 -3.15
N TRP A 295 4.85 6.91 -2.29
CA TRP A 295 5.27 6.20 -1.06
C TRP A 295 4.16 6.19 -0.01
N SER A 296 3.37 7.25 0.06
CA SER A 296 2.25 7.35 1.01
C SER A 296 1.05 6.49 0.62
N PHE A 297 0.88 6.14 -0.65
CA PHE A 297 -0.20 5.26 -1.12
C PHE A 297 -0.02 3.81 -0.66
N THR A 298 1.22 3.38 -0.45
CA THR A 298 1.54 2.02 0.02
C THR A 298 1.94 1.98 1.50
N GLY A 299 2.01 3.16 2.14
CA GLY A 299 2.47 3.31 3.51
C GLY A 299 1.29 3.33 4.50
N PRO A 300 1.55 3.02 5.78
CA PRO A 300 0.52 3.08 6.81
C PRO A 300 0.09 4.52 7.11
N GLY A 301 -1.16 4.68 7.55
CA GLY A 301 -1.68 5.91 8.14
C GLY A 301 -2.19 6.93 7.12
N SER A 302 -2.21 8.21 7.53
CA SER A 302 -2.78 9.29 6.70
C SER A 302 -1.88 9.61 5.51
N VAL A 303 -2.42 9.43 4.29
CA VAL A 303 -1.77 9.80 3.03
C VAL A 303 -1.32 11.27 3.05
N VAL A 304 -2.16 12.18 3.54
CA VAL A 304 -1.85 13.61 3.59
C VAL A 304 -0.67 13.90 4.53
N ALA A 305 -0.68 13.32 5.73
CA ALA A 305 0.43 13.48 6.67
C ALA A 305 1.72 12.87 6.12
N GLY A 306 1.64 11.71 5.47
CA GLY A 306 2.76 11.05 4.79
C GLY A 306 3.37 11.91 3.68
N VAL A 307 2.54 12.52 2.83
CA VAL A 307 2.99 13.40 1.75
C VAL A 307 3.72 14.63 2.30
N VAL A 308 3.16 15.26 3.33
CA VAL A 308 3.77 16.42 3.99
C VAL A 308 5.10 16.03 4.63
N HIS A 309 5.14 14.92 5.37
CA HIS A 309 6.33 14.43 6.06
C HIS A 309 7.47 14.16 5.07
N LEU A 310 7.21 13.33 4.06
CA LEU A 310 8.22 12.89 3.10
C LEU A 310 8.65 14.03 2.16
N THR A 311 7.77 14.97 1.81
CA THR A 311 8.15 16.16 1.03
C THR A 311 9.07 17.07 1.85
N ALA A 312 8.75 17.31 3.13
CA ALA A 312 9.60 18.09 4.03
C ALA A 312 10.97 17.41 4.24
N LEU A 313 10.99 16.08 4.37
CA LEU A 313 12.23 15.29 4.49
C LEU A 313 13.08 15.40 3.22
N ALA A 314 12.49 15.16 2.05
CA ALA A 314 13.18 15.20 0.76
C ALA A 314 13.80 16.59 0.52
N VAL A 315 13.03 17.66 0.76
CA VAL A 315 13.49 19.03 0.61
C VAL A 315 14.61 19.35 1.59
N LEU A 316 14.44 19.04 2.88
CA LEU A 316 15.43 19.35 3.90
C LEU A 316 16.76 18.63 3.63
N ALA A 317 16.70 17.31 3.40
CA ALA A 317 17.88 16.50 3.11
C ALA A 317 18.60 16.98 1.84
N GLY A 318 17.85 17.23 0.76
CA GLY A 318 18.43 17.72 -0.49
C GLY A 318 19.07 19.10 -0.37
N VAL A 319 18.40 20.06 0.27
CA VAL A 319 18.92 21.41 0.46
C VAL A 319 20.22 21.40 1.28
N LEU A 320 20.32 20.54 2.30
CA LEU A 320 21.55 20.38 3.08
C LEU A 320 22.72 19.86 2.22
N VAL A 321 22.45 18.86 1.36
CA VAL A 321 23.47 18.34 0.42
C VAL A 321 23.91 19.41 -0.57
N VAL A 322 22.98 20.20 -1.10
CA VAL A 322 23.27 21.29 -2.06
C VAL A 322 24.10 22.39 -1.42
N LEU A 323 23.73 22.83 -0.21
CA LEU A 323 24.49 23.83 0.55
C LEU A 323 25.92 23.37 0.84
N ARG A 324 26.13 22.08 1.14
CA ARG A 324 27.47 21.50 1.32
C ARG A 324 28.27 21.54 0.02
N ARG A 325 27.64 21.22 -1.12
CA ARG A 325 28.31 21.17 -2.42
C ARG A 325 28.64 22.56 -2.97
N PHE A 326 27.84 23.57 -2.62
CA PHE A 326 27.94 24.95 -3.09
C PHE A 326 27.90 25.95 -1.91
N PRO A 327 28.93 25.98 -1.05
CA PRO A 327 28.92 26.81 0.17
C PRO A 327 28.90 28.32 -0.10
N GLY A 328 29.34 28.74 -1.30
CA GLY A 328 29.33 30.14 -1.75
C GLY A 328 28.08 30.55 -2.53
N ALA A 329 27.07 29.68 -2.67
CA ALA A 329 25.83 30.06 -3.33
C ALA A 329 25.11 31.18 -2.56
N ALA A 330 24.58 32.16 -3.29
CA ALA A 330 23.99 33.35 -2.70
C ALA A 330 22.74 33.02 -1.84
N GLY A 331 22.77 33.40 -0.57
CA GLY A 331 21.63 33.30 0.37
C GLY A 331 21.56 31.97 1.13
N ARG A 332 21.12 32.03 2.41
CA ARG A 332 20.86 30.85 3.22
C ARG A 332 19.35 30.61 3.38
N PRO A 333 18.83 29.42 3.07
CA PRO A 333 17.40 29.12 3.14
C PRO A 333 16.91 28.86 4.58
N LYS A 334 17.24 29.74 5.53
CA LYS A 334 16.93 29.56 6.97
C LYS A 334 15.43 29.31 7.21
N ALA A 335 14.56 30.12 6.60
CA ALA A 335 13.12 29.98 6.74
C ALA A 335 12.61 28.62 6.20
N LEU A 336 13.12 28.17 5.05
CA LEU A 336 12.74 26.87 4.48
C LEU A 336 13.16 25.71 5.38
N VAL A 337 14.37 25.76 5.92
CA VAL A 337 14.88 24.75 6.87
C VAL A 337 14.00 24.70 8.11
N VAL A 338 13.66 25.86 8.70
CA VAL A 338 12.79 25.95 9.88
C VAL A 338 11.38 25.42 9.60
N VAL A 339 10.79 25.74 8.44
CA VAL A 339 9.46 25.25 8.04
C VAL A 339 9.47 23.73 7.84
N CYS A 340 10.45 23.19 7.12
CA CYS A 340 10.54 21.73 6.91
C CYS A 340 10.75 20.99 8.24
N ALA A 341 11.61 21.52 9.11
CA ALA A 341 11.82 21.04 10.47
C ALA A 341 10.52 21.01 11.29
N GLY A 342 9.76 22.10 11.29
CA GLY A 342 8.47 22.18 11.98
C GLY A 342 7.45 21.18 11.43
N LEU A 343 7.33 21.06 10.11
CA LEU A 343 6.44 20.08 9.47
C LEU A 343 6.81 18.64 9.83
N LEU A 344 8.10 18.31 9.84
CA LEU A 344 8.59 16.99 10.26
C LEU A 344 8.24 16.71 11.73
N ALA A 345 8.40 17.69 12.61
CA ALA A 345 8.05 17.55 14.02
C ALA A 345 6.54 17.30 14.22
N VAL A 346 5.70 18.09 13.55
CA VAL A 346 4.25 17.97 13.63
C VAL A 346 3.78 16.62 13.09
N THR A 347 4.27 16.22 11.92
CA THR A 347 3.86 14.96 11.27
C THR A 347 4.40 13.74 12.01
N ALA A 348 5.64 13.77 12.51
CA ALA A 348 6.18 12.69 13.35
C ALA A 348 5.40 12.57 14.67
N GLY A 349 5.09 13.70 15.33
CA GLY A 349 4.26 13.70 16.54
C GLY A 349 2.85 13.16 16.29
N ALA A 350 2.25 13.51 15.15
CA ALA A 350 0.95 12.98 14.74
C ALA A 350 0.99 11.46 14.50
N GLN A 351 2.03 10.94 13.84
CA GLN A 351 2.21 9.51 13.62
C GLN A 351 2.40 8.76 14.94
N VAL A 352 3.25 9.27 15.84
CA VAL A 352 3.48 8.64 17.15
C VAL A 352 2.19 8.60 17.98
N TRP A 353 1.39 9.66 17.94
CA TRP A 353 0.07 9.69 18.59
C TRP A 353 -0.85 8.57 18.08
N GLN A 354 -0.91 8.39 16.76
CA GLN A 354 -1.73 7.36 16.14
C GLN A 354 -1.35 5.94 16.56
N HIS A 355 -0.05 5.70 16.83
CA HIS A 355 0.44 4.35 17.16
C HIS A 355 0.47 4.06 18.66
N LEU A 356 0.78 5.05 19.51
CA LEU A 356 0.98 4.85 20.95
C LEU A 356 -0.23 5.24 21.81
N GLY A 357 -1.15 6.06 21.31
CA GLY A 357 -2.35 6.50 22.04
C GLY A 357 -2.09 7.15 23.41
N SER A 358 -0.85 7.56 23.72
CA SER A 358 -0.43 7.99 25.06
C SER A 358 0.34 9.31 25.06
N LEU A 359 0.02 10.14 26.06
CA LEU A 359 0.64 11.45 26.33
C LEU A 359 2.17 11.35 26.54
N ALA A 360 2.63 10.26 27.16
CA ALA A 360 4.06 10.00 27.39
C ALA A 360 4.82 9.74 26.08
N GLY A 361 4.23 9.00 25.14
CA GLY A 361 4.81 8.76 23.81
C GLY A 361 4.95 10.06 23.02
N TRP A 362 3.99 10.97 23.17
CA TRP A 362 4.01 12.30 22.55
C TRP A 362 5.15 13.18 23.06
N LEU A 363 5.37 13.20 24.39
CA LEU A 363 6.45 13.97 25.00
C LEU A 363 7.84 13.44 24.63
N TRP A 364 8.02 12.12 24.54
CA TRP A 364 9.30 11.52 24.13
C TRP A 364 9.61 11.71 22.64
N ALA A 365 8.61 11.60 21.76
CA ALA A 365 8.80 11.88 20.33
C ALA A 365 9.06 13.38 20.07
N GLY A 366 8.31 14.25 20.75
CA GLY A 366 8.55 15.69 20.74
C GLY A 366 9.95 16.04 21.26
N PHE A 367 10.42 15.37 22.32
CA PHE A 367 11.76 15.54 22.87
C PHE A 367 12.86 15.06 21.91
N ALA A 368 12.71 13.90 21.27
CA ALA A 368 13.68 13.37 20.31
C ALA A 368 13.81 14.28 19.08
N VAL A 369 12.68 14.80 18.58
CA VAL A 369 12.69 15.78 17.49
C VAL A 369 13.24 17.12 17.94
N LEU A 370 12.90 17.60 19.14
CA LEU A 370 13.45 18.83 19.71
C LEU A 370 14.99 18.75 19.84
N VAL A 371 15.53 17.63 20.32
CA VAL A 371 16.98 17.38 20.41
C VAL A 371 17.63 17.31 19.02
N LEU A 372 16.98 16.67 18.05
CA LEU A 372 17.42 16.64 16.65
C LEU A 372 17.46 18.04 16.02
N LEU A 373 16.45 18.85 16.29
CA LEU A 373 16.31 20.23 15.81
C LEU A 373 17.30 21.18 16.48
N LEU A 374 17.49 21.06 17.79
CA LEU A 374 18.53 21.77 18.55
C LEU A 374 19.93 21.38 18.06
N GLY A 375 20.13 20.10 17.72
CA GLY A 375 21.32 19.61 17.03
C GLY A 375 21.53 20.27 15.67
N LEU A 376 20.51 20.29 14.80
CA LEU A 376 20.57 20.93 13.47
C LEU A 376 20.82 22.45 13.54
N LEU A 377 20.25 23.14 14.54
CA LEU A 377 20.48 24.56 14.81
C LEU A 377 21.90 24.84 15.35
N ALA A 378 22.39 24.01 16.28
CA ALA A 378 23.77 24.10 16.78
C ALA A 378 24.81 23.78 15.67
N LEU A 379 24.43 22.91 14.72
CA LEU A 379 25.29 22.41 13.64
C LEU A 379 25.33 23.34 12.42
N ALA A 380 24.46 24.35 12.33
CA ALA A 380 24.57 25.45 11.38
C ALA A 380 25.86 26.27 11.56
N GLY A 381 26.61 26.02 12.64
CA GLY A 381 27.91 26.61 12.94
C GLY A 381 29.11 25.96 12.26
N ARG A 382 29.40 24.65 12.42
CA ARG A 382 30.78 24.15 12.14
C ARG A 382 31.04 22.64 11.85
N LEU A 383 30.06 21.73 11.72
CA LEU A 383 30.38 20.31 11.39
C LEU A 383 29.52 19.73 10.27
N THR A 384 30.08 19.66 9.07
CA THR A 384 29.40 19.31 7.80
C THR A 384 29.27 17.80 7.52
N LEU A 385 30.04 16.94 8.19
CA LEU A 385 30.02 15.47 8.00
C LEU A 385 28.87 14.81 8.77
N VAL A 386 28.58 15.32 9.97
CA VAL A 386 27.46 14.88 10.83
C VAL A 386 26.11 15.20 10.15
N GLN A 387 26.00 16.32 9.44
CA GLN A 387 24.77 16.74 8.74
C GLN A 387 24.38 15.80 7.59
N THR A 388 25.34 15.43 6.74
CA THR A 388 25.09 14.50 5.63
C THR A 388 24.86 13.08 6.14
N GLY A 389 25.61 12.65 7.17
CA GLY A 389 25.38 11.37 7.83
C GLY A 389 23.97 11.30 8.41
N LEU A 390 23.51 12.34 9.10
CA LEU A 390 22.16 12.40 9.66
C LEU A 390 21.08 12.42 8.58
N ALA A 391 21.24 13.18 7.50
CA ALA A 391 20.28 13.18 6.38
C ALA A 391 20.18 11.80 5.73
N VAL A 392 21.32 11.13 5.53
CA VAL A 392 21.38 9.74 5.03
C VAL A 392 20.72 8.78 6.01
N THR A 393 20.98 8.91 7.31
CA THR A 393 20.37 8.08 8.36
C THR A 393 18.86 8.30 8.42
N LEU A 394 18.36 9.54 8.32
CA LEU A 394 16.93 9.82 8.33
C LEU A 394 16.24 9.26 7.08
N VAL A 395 16.84 9.42 5.90
CA VAL A 395 16.33 8.77 4.68
C VAL A 395 16.35 7.25 4.80
N GLY A 396 17.45 6.69 5.30
CA GLY A 396 17.61 5.26 5.56
C GLY A 396 16.58 4.74 6.54
N LEU A 397 16.33 5.46 7.63
CA LEU A 397 15.35 5.10 8.64
C LEU A 397 13.92 5.19 8.09
N SER A 398 13.56 6.28 7.39
CA SER A 398 12.22 6.42 6.80
C SER A 398 11.93 5.36 5.73
N THR A 399 12.92 5.02 4.91
CA THR A 399 12.77 3.96 3.90
C THR A 399 12.77 2.57 4.52
N ALA A 400 13.60 2.30 5.53
CA ALA A 400 13.56 1.06 6.28
C ALA A 400 12.22 0.88 7.01
N LEU A 401 11.69 1.93 7.63
CA LEU A 401 10.36 1.92 8.27
C LEU A 401 9.22 1.68 7.27
N SER A 402 9.41 1.98 5.98
CA SER A 402 8.44 1.64 4.93
C SER A 402 8.47 0.15 4.53
N VAL A 403 9.52 -0.57 4.94
CA VAL A 403 9.74 -2.01 4.68
C VAL A 403 9.42 -2.84 5.93
N VAL A 404 9.49 -2.25 7.12
CA VAL A 404 9.10 -2.86 8.39
C VAL A 404 7.57 -2.86 8.54
N PRO A 405 6.94 -3.97 8.99
CA PRO A 405 5.50 -4.02 9.23
C PRO A 405 5.06 -2.92 10.20
N ALA A 406 3.97 -2.23 9.87
CA ALA A 406 3.41 -1.15 10.69
C ALA A 406 2.72 -1.64 11.98
N GLY A 407 2.48 -2.96 12.07
CA GLY A 407 1.78 -3.59 13.18
C GLY A 407 1.98 -5.11 13.19
N PRO A 408 1.30 -5.83 14.10
CA PRO A 408 1.27 -7.29 14.05
C PRO A 408 0.65 -7.72 12.72
N ALA A 409 1.22 -8.78 12.13
CA ALA A 409 0.70 -9.36 10.91
C ALA A 409 -0.79 -9.72 11.08
N PRO A 410 -1.60 -9.66 9.99
CA PRO A 410 -2.99 -10.11 10.04
C PRO A 410 -3.10 -11.51 10.64
N ALA A 411 -4.04 -11.69 11.57
CA ALA A 411 -4.31 -13.01 12.11
C ALA A 411 -4.75 -13.95 10.97
N PRO A 412 -4.34 -15.23 10.99
CA PRO A 412 -4.83 -16.20 10.04
C PRO A 412 -6.37 -16.27 10.09
N GLN A 413 -7.01 -16.23 8.93
CA GLN A 413 -8.45 -16.36 8.79
C GLN A 413 -8.88 -17.77 9.18
N ALA A 414 -10.00 -17.86 9.88
CA ALA A 414 -10.64 -19.13 10.16
C ALA A 414 -11.08 -19.82 8.85
N PRO A 415 -11.09 -21.16 8.79
CA PRO A 415 -11.64 -21.87 7.65
C PRO A 415 -13.10 -21.47 7.40
N LEU A 416 -13.51 -21.42 6.13
CA LEU A 416 -14.92 -21.23 5.76
C LEU A 416 -15.80 -22.30 6.43
N VAL A 417 -16.97 -21.88 6.90
CA VAL A 417 -18.01 -22.80 7.35
C VAL A 417 -18.99 -22.98 6.19
N ARG A 418 -19.03 -24.20 5.62
CA ARG A 418 -19.99 -24.54 4.57
C ARG A 418 -21.27 -25.08 5.18
N LEU A 419 -22.38 -24.44 4.85
CA LEU A 419 -23.72 -24.79 5.33
C LEU A 419 -24.57 -25.26 4.14
N ALA A 420 -25.23 -26.42 4.28
CA ALA A 420 -26.12 -26.94 3.25
C ALA A 420 -27.50 -26.29 3.36
N LEU A 421 -28.08 -25.93 2.22
CA LEU A 421 -29.47 -25.51 2.09
C LEU A 421 -30.24 -26.57 1.31
N SER A 422 -31.56 -26.60 1.47
CA SER A 422 -32.47 -27.37 0.61
C SER A 422 -32.35 -27.02 -0.88
N THR A 423 -31.90 -25.81 -1.21
CA THR A 423 -31.81 -25.29 -2.57
C THR A 423 -30.38 -24.98 -3.03
N GLY A 424 -29.35 -25.29 -2.24
CA GLY A 424 -27.96 -24.94 -2.57
C GLY A 424 -27.02 -25.09 -1.36
N ALA A 425 -26.04 -24.20 -1.25
CA ALA A 425 -25.16 -24.10 -0.09
C ALA A 425 -24.78 -22.65 0.20
N LEU A 426 -24.19 -22.42 1.36
CA LEU A 426 -23.65 -21.13 1.79
C LEU A 426 -22.23 -21.32 2.30
N ASP A 427 -21.35 -20.39 1.95
CA ASP A 427 -20.09 -20.19 2.66
C ASP A 427 -20.22 -19.03 3.62
N LEU A 428 -19.74 -19.26 4.84
CA LEU A 428 -19.64 -18.26 5.87
C LEU A 428 -18.18 -18.02 6.23
N ALA A 429 -17.77 -16.75 6.18
CA ALA A 429 -16.50 -16.27 6.72
C ALA A 429 -16.76 -15.25 7.82
N VAL A 430 -16.06 -15.38 8.95
CA VAL A 430 -16.07 -14.39 10.03
C VAL A 430 -14.64 -13.92 10.25
N VAL A 431 -14.39 -12.63 10.06
CA VAL A 431 -13.04 -12.05 10.09
C VAL A 431 -13.03 -10.85 11.03
N PRO A 432 -12.09 -10.78 11.99
CA PRO A 432 -11.02 -11.75 12.31
C PRO A 432 -11.44 -12.86 13.29
N ALA A 433 -12.72 -13.00 13.63
CA ALA A 433 -13.26 -13.93 14.63
C ALA A 433 -12.62 -13.75 16.03
N ARG A 434 -12.67 -12.51 16.54
CA ARG A 434 -12.12 -12.14 17.86
C ARG A 434 -13.06 -11.24 18.65
N VAL A 435 -12.80 -11.05 19.95
CA VAL A 435 -13.53 -10.06 20.75
C VAL A 435 -13.41 -8.65 20.15
N GLY A 436 -14.54 -7.96 20.01
CA GLY A 436 -14.66 -6.64 19.38
C GLY A 436 -15.31 -6.71 18.00
N ASP A 437 -14.91 -5.82 17.10
CA ASP A 437 -15.51 -5.71 15.77
C ASP A 437 -15.12 -6.86 14.86
N ASN A 438 -16.14 -7.46 14.23
CA ASN A 438 -16.00 -8.53 13.23
C ASN A 438 -16.86 -8.21 12.01
N GLN A 439 -16.39 -8.65 10.85
CA GLN A 439 -17.17 -8.72 9.63
C GLN A 439 -17.63 -10.17 9.40
N VAL A 440 -18.88 -10.32 8.95
CA VAL A 440 -19.51 -11.58 8.59
C VAL A 440 -19.80 -11.53 7.10
N HIS A 441 -19.18 -12.43 6.34
CA HIS A 441 -19.40 -12.59 4.91
C HIS A 441 -20.21 -13.87 4.68
N VAL A 442 -21.26 -13.76 3.88
CA VAL A 442 -22.10 -14.88 3.45
C VAL A 442 -22.11 -14.93 1.93
N THR A 443 -21.62 -16.04 1.37
CA THR A 443 -21.65 -16.29 -0.07
C THR A 443 -22.65 -17.39 -0.38
N VAL A 444 -23.62 -17.08 -1.23
CA VAL A 444 -24.67 -17.98 -1.68
C VAL A 444 -24.19 -18.79 -2.87
N LEU A 445 -24.13 -20.11 -2.70
CA LEU A 445 -23.68 -21.07 -3.70
C LEU A 445 -24.87 -21.84 -4.25
N ASP A 446 -25.08 -21.79 -5.56
CA ASP A 446 -26.09 -22.57 -6.29
C ASP A 446 -27.55 -22.40 -5.81
N ALA A 447 -27.86 -21.40 -4.97
CA ALA A 447 -29.22 -21.18 -4.48
C ALA A 447 -30.11 -20.46 -5.51
N LYS A 448 -31.43 -20.55 -5.29
CA LYS A 448 -32.42 -19.84 -6.11
C LYS A 448 -32.15 -18.32 -6.09
N PRO A 449 -32.12 -17.63 -7.24
CA PRO A 449 -31.99 -16.18 -7.30
C PRO A 449 -33.07 -15.49 -6.47
N GLY A 450 -32.71 -14.43 -5.73
CA GLY A 450 -33.64 -13.69 -4.87
C GLY A 450 -33.87 -14.30 -3.48
N THR A 451 -33.07 -15.29 -3.07
CA THR A 451 -33.07 -15.80 -1.69
C THR A 451 -32.57 -14.71 -0.74
N ALA A 452 -33.44 -14.26 0.18
CA ALA A 452 -33.11 -13.28 1.21
C ALA A 452 -32.48 -13.98 2.40
N ILE A 453 -31.38 -13.45 2.93
CA ILE A 453 -30.67 -14.03 4.07
C ILE A 453 -30.61 -13.00 5.20
N THR A 454 -30.98 -13.44 6.39
CA THR A 454 -30.77 -12.70 7.64
C THR A 454 -29.98 -13.56 8.61
N ALA A 455 -29.18 -12.95 9.49
CA ALA A 455 -28.48 -13.69 10.54
C ALA A 455 -28.60 -13.04 11.91
N GLU A 456 -28.50 -13.90 12.91
CA GLU A 456 -28.36 -13.51 14.32
C GLU A 456 -27.19 -14.30 14.93
N LEU A 457 -26.31 -13.60 15.66
CA LEU A 457 -25.25 -14.21 16.46
C LEU A 457 -25.72 -14.32 17.91
N ALA A 458 -25.80 -15.54 18.44
CA ALA A 458 -26.13 -15.79 19.84
C ALA A 458 -24.86 -16.13 20.65
N PRO A 459 -24.61 -15.45 21.79
CA PRO A 459 -23.56 -15.84 22.72
C PRO A 459 -23.89 -17.16 23.42
N PRO A 460 -22.90 -17.83 24.05
CA PRO A 460 -23.17 -18.96 24.96
C PRO A 460 -24.17 -18.61 26.07
N SER A 461 -24.15 -17.35 26.50
CA SER A 461 -25.07 -16.79 27.50
C SER A 461 -25.39 -15.34 27.15
N GLY A 462 -26.64 -15.02 26.84
CA GLY A 462 -27.10 -13.67 26.50
C GLY A 462 -28.13 -13.64 25.38
N ALA A 463 -28.47 -12.44 24.92
CA ALA A 463 -29.44 -12.25 23.84
C ALA A 463 -28.74 -12.33 22.46
N PRO A 464 -29.42 -12.87 21.43
CA PRO A 464 -28.94 -12.81 20.05
C PRO A 464 -28.76 -11.37 19.56
N VAL A 465 -27.70 -11.14 18.81
CA VAL A 465 -27.38 -9.87 18.16
C VAL A 465 -27.64 -10.01 16.67
N PRO A 466 -28.52 -9.19 16.07
CA PRO A 466 -28.78 -9.25 14.63
C PRO A 466 -27.54 -8.78 13.87
N VAL A 467 -27.26 -9.44 12.75
CA VAL A 467 -26.20 -9.05 11.81
C VAL A 467 -26.86 -8.37 10.61
N PRO A 468 -26.83 -7.03 10.52
CA PRO A 468 -27.41 -6.33 9.39
C PRO A 468 -26.55 -6.56 8.14
N PHE A 469 -27.06 -7.34 7.19
CA PHE A 469 -26.39 -7.60 5.93
C PHE A 469 -26.72 -6.54 4.88
N ALA A 470 -25.68 -6.16 4.12
CA ALA A 470 -25.81 -5.44 2.86
C ALA A 470 -25.27 -6.32 1.73
N ALA A 471 -25.87 -6.23 0.54
CA ALA A 471 -25.34 -6.88 -0.64
C ALA A 471 -24.05 -6.16 -1.09
N ALA A 472 -22.94 -6.89 -1.12
CA ALA A 472 -21.68 -6.41 -1.67
C ALA A 472 -21.66 -6.65 -3.18
N GLU A 473 -21.95 -7.88 -3.60
CA GLU A 473 -22.09 -8.30 -5.00
C GLU A 473 -23.21 -9.34 -5.14
N THR A 474 -23.46 -9.80 -6.37
CA THR A 474 -24.50 -10.80 -6.64
C THR A 474 -24.18 -12.10 -5.89
N GLY A 475 -24.99 -12.45 -4.90
CA GLY A 475 -24.79 -13.66 -4.08
C GLY A 475 -23.79 -13.50 -2.94
N HIS A 476 -23.26 -12.29 -2.68
CA HIS A 476 -22.34 -12.02 -1.56
C HIS A 476 -22.90 -10.93 -0.65
N LEU A 477 -23.09 -11.27 0.62
CA LEU A 477 -23.61 -10.40 1.66
C LEU A 477 -22.54 -10.13 2.72
N VAL A 478 -22.46 -8.89 3.20
CA VAL A 478 -21.50 -8.48 4.23
C VAL A 478 -22.24 -7.74 5.35
N GLY A 479 -21.94 -8.13 6.59
CA GLY A 479 -22.48 -7.52 7.80
C GLY A 479 -21.38 -7.26 8.82
N SER A 480 -21.60 -6.28 9.70
CA SER A 480 -20.67 -5.97 10.80
C SER A 480 -21.33 -6.26 12.14
N VAL A 481 -20.59 -6.87 13.05
CA VAL A 481 -21.07 -7.22 14.39
C VAL A 481 -19.95 -7.07 15.42
N ALA A 482 -20.28 -6.46 16.55
CA ALA A 482 -19.36 -6.38 17.69
C ALA A 482 -19.62 -7.57 18.63
N VAL A 483 -18.60 -8.39 18.86
CA VAL A 483 -18.66 -9.58 19.71
C VAL A 483 -18.04 -9.26 21.08
N PRO A 484 -18.81 -9.22 22.17
CA PRO A 484 -18.33 -8.76 23.47
C PRO A 484 -17.44 -9.75 24.24
N SER A 485 -17.45 -11.04 23.87
CA SER A 485 -16.73 -12.09 24.61
C SER A 485 -16.23 -13.22 23.72
N ALA A 486 -15.10 -13.82 24.10
CA ALA A 486 -14.55 -15.00 23.45
C ALA A 486 -15.39 -16.25 23.77
N GLY A 487 -15.24 -17.29 22.95
CA GLY A 487 -15.93 -18.57 23.07
C GLY A 487 -16.74 -18.96 21.83
N PRO A 488 -17.51 -20.05 21.90
CA PRO A 488 -18.35 -20.51 20.79
C PRO A 488 -19.61 -19.65 20.68
N TRP A 489 -19.77 -18.98 19.55
CA TRP A 489 -20.99 -18.24 19.21
C TRP A 489 -21.80 -19.03 18.20
N GLU A 490 -23.12 -19.09 18.41
CA GLU A 490 -24.03 -19.74 17.47
C GLU A 490 -24.56 -18.70 16.47
N LEU A 491 -24.35 -18.96 15.19
CA LEU A 491 -24.93 -18.19 14.11
C LEU A 491 -26.21 -18.87 13.62
N ALA A 492 -27.34 -18.20 13.77
CA ALA A 492 -28.58 -18.60 13.14
C ALA A 492 -28.76 -17.82 11.83
N LEU A 493 -28.65 -18.51 10.69
CA LEU A 493 -28.91 -17.97 9.35
C LEU A 493 -30.31 -18.37 8.91
N THR A 494 -31.14 -17.39 8.58
CA THR A 494 -32.46 -17.62 8.01
C THR A 494 -32.42 -17.29 6.52
N ALA A 495 -32.57 -18.31 5.68
CA ALA A 495 -32.73 -18.18 4.24
C ALA A 495 -34.22 -18.22 3.89
N ARG A 496 -34.70 -17.18 3.20
CA ARG A 496 -36.07 -17.09 2.69
C ARG A 496 -36.05 -17.02 1.17
N THR A 497 -36.56 -18.04 0.51
CA THR A 497 -36.64 -18.10 -0.94
C THR A 497 -37.83 -17.28 -1.48
N PRO A 498 -37.83 -16.90 -2.77
CA PRO A 498 -38.91 -16.09 -3.36
C PRO A 498 -40.29 -16.75 -3.35
N ASP A 499 -40.35 -18.08 -3.32
CA ASP A 499 -41.58 -18.88 -3.19
C ASP A 499 -42.09 -18.96 -1.73
N GLY A 500 -41.46 -18.22 -0.80
CA GLY A 500 -41.89 -18.08 0.58
C GLY A 500 -41.43 -19.21 1.51
N GLN A 501 -40.63 -20.17 1.02
CA GLN A 501 -40.02 -21.16 1.91
C GLN A 501 -38.97 -20.48 2.79
N GLN A 502 -38.92 -20.89 4.05
CA GLN A 502 -37.94 -20.39 5.01
C GLN A 502 -37.21 -21.57 5.64
N GLU A 503 -35.88 -21.48 5.63
CA GLU A 503 -34.98 -22.46 6.20
C GLU A 503 -34.06 -21.75 7.20
N VAL A 504 -33.91 -22.30 8.40
CA VAL A 504 -33.00 -21.78 9.42
C VAL A 504 -31.87 -22.77 9.59
N ILE A 505 -30.63 -22.28 9.44
CA ILE A 505 -29.42 -23.07 9.58
C ILE A 505 -28.59 -22.51 10.72
N TYR A 506 -28.02 -23.41 11.51
CA TYR A 506 -27.15 -23.06 12.61
C TYR A 506 -25.69 -23.36 12.24
N GLY A 507 -24.80 -22.46 12.58
CA GLY A 507 -23.36 -22.63 12.51
C GLY A 507 -22.72 -22.24 13.84
N VAL A 508 -21.55 -22.80 14.15
CA VAL A 508 -20.77 -22.39 15.33
C VAL A 508 -19.53 -21.65 14.86
N ILE A 509 -19.29 -20.48 15.45
CA ILE A 509 -18.14 -19.63 15.21
C ILE A 509 -17.31 -19.59 16.50
N GLU A 510 -16.04 -19.97 16.41
CA GLU A 510 -15.12 -19.85 17.53
C GLU A 510 -14.48 -18.45 17.54
N VAL A 511 -14.82 -17.67 18.57
CA VAL A 511 -14.31 -16.30 18.76
C VAL A 511 -13.18 -16.33 19.79
N ARG A 512 -12.02 -15.76 19.43
CA ARG A 512 -10.82 -15.76 20.28
C ARG A 512 -10.62 -14.49 21.09
#